data_AF-A0A7S8EID2-F1
#
_entry.id   AF-A0A7S8EID2-F1
#
_cell.length_a   1.000
_cell.length_b   1.000
_cell.length_c   1.000
_cell.angle_alpha   90.00
_cell.angle_beta   90.00
_cell.angle_gamma   90.00
#
_symmetry.space_group_name_H-M   'P 1'
#
loop_
_entity.id
_entity.type
_entity.pdbx_description
1 polymer ?
#
loop_
_entity_poly.entity_id
_entity_poly.type
_entity_poly.pdbx_seq_one_letter_code
_entity_poly.pdbx_strand_id
1 'polypeptide(L)'
;MAKDRTEEAALRFAEGRRRPELDRRWSPEVEDAVLEIIGRTGSPKRAAEELGVSTSTIHDHRRRDHEFRARYAVAMDDAFTAVLGHAFTRSFDEVRPSDRLTEVLLRLRWPERLGSFLQVAGEASGSGALDPMVIARMPSEDRTSLIALLEKYQQVQGDLALAEGLDGVALLV
;
A
#
# COMPACT_ATOMS: atom_id res chain seq x y z
N MET A 1 -3.72 -36.66 -19.45
CA MET A 1 -4.06 -36.95 -18.04
C MET A 1 -4.07 -35.70 -17.13
N ALA A 2 -4.22 -34.47 -17.65
CA ALA A 2 -4.30 -33.24 -16.83
C ALA A 2 -5.65 -32.49 -16.94
N LYS A 3 -6.48 -32.84 -17.94
CA LYS A 3 -7.79 -32.23 -18.19
C LYS A 3 -8.84 -32.63 -17.14
N ASP A 4 -8.73 -33.86 -16.64
CA ASP A 4 -9.70 -34.53 -15.76
C ASP A 4 -9.81 -33.88 -14.37
N ARG A 5 -8.69 -33.46 -13.75
CA ARG A 5 -8.72 -32.78 -12.44
C ARG A 5 -9.33 -31.38 -12.49
N THR A 6 -9.25 -30.72 -13.65
CA THR A 6 -9.76 -29.37 -13.83
C THR A 6 -11.28 -29.41 -14.06
N GLU A 7 -11.75 -30.42 -14.80
CA GLU A 7 -13.18 -30.72 -14.93
C GLU A 7 -13.77 -31.25 -13.62
N GLU A 8 -13.07 -32.11 -12.88
CA GLU A 8 -13.51 -32.58 -11.55
C GLU A 8 -13.57 -31.44 -10.52
N ALA A 9 -12.62 -30.50 -10.56
CA ALA A 9 -12.67 -29.29 -9.75
C ALA A 9 -13.87 -28.41 -10.17
N ALA A 10 -14.05 -28.17 -11.47
CA ALA A 10 -15.17 -27.38 -12.00
C ALA A 10 -16.53 -28.01 -11.67
N LEU A 11 -16.65 -29.34 -11.69
CA LEU A 11 -17.84 -30.08 -11.29
C LEU A 11 -18.10 -29.96 -9.79
N ARG A 12 -17.06 -30.05 -8.93
CA ARG A 12 -17.19 -29.75 -7.49
C ARG A 12 -17.57 -28.30 -7.20
N PHE A 13 -17.14 -27.35 -8.03
CA PHE A 13 -17.54 -25.95 -7.95
C PHE A 13 -18.98 -25.72 -8.43
N ALA A 14 -19.43 -26.44 -9.46
CA ALA A 14 -20.80 -26.39 -9.98
C ALA A 14 -21.80 -27.09 -9.04
N GLU A 15 -21.36 -28.12 -8.32
CA GLU A 15 -22.15 -28.89 -7.35
C GLU A 15 -22.21 -28.22 -5.96
N GLY A 16 -21.81 -26.95 -5.86
CA GLY A 16 -21.94 -26.08 -4.68
C GLY A 16 -23.39 -25.75 -4.29
N ARG A 17 -24.29 -26.74 -4.31
CA ARG A 17 -25.47 -26.77 -3.47
C ARG A 17 -24.97 -26.67 -2.02
N ARG A 18 -25.49 -25.69 -1.29
CA ARG A 18 -25.40 -25.47 0.16
C ARG A 18 -24.86 -26.70 0.91
N ARG A 19 -23.71 -26.59 1.60
CA ARG A 19 -23.15 -27.65 2.45
C ARG A 19 -23.80 -27.57 3.84
N PRO A 20 -24.91 -28.28 4.07
CA PRO A 20 -25.79 -27.98 5.20
C PRO A 20 -25.13 -28.31 6.53
N GLU A 21 -24.17 -29.24 6.57
CA GLU A 21 -23.41 -29.55 7.79
C GLU A 21 -22.51 -28.42 8.26
N LEU A 22 -21.97 -27.60 7.36
CA LEU A 22 -21.11 -26.46 7.70
C LEU A 22 -21.96 -25.24 8.12
N ASP A 23 -23.11 -25.06 7.47
CA ASP A 23 -24.12 -24.06 7.87
C ASP A 23 -24.64 -24.30 9.29
N ARG A 24 -24.66 -25.55 9.78
CA ARG A 24 -25.07 -25.85 11.18
C ARG A 24 -24.14 -25.24 12.23
N ARG A 25 -22.89 -24.98 11.88
CA ARG A 25 -21.91 -24.31 12.75
C ARG A 25 -21.83 -22.81 12.49
N TRP A 26 -22.46 -22.33 11.42
CA TRP A 26 -22.44 -20.93 11.04
C TRP A 26 -23.65 -20.23 11.64
N SER A 27 -23.42 -19.45 12.68
CA SER A 27 -24.42 -18.56 13.28
C SER A 27 -24.01 -17.09 13.08
N PRO A 28 -24.95 -16.14 13.24
CA PRO A 28 -24.60 -14.71 13.21
C PRO A 28 -23.48 -14.35 14.20
N GLU A 29 -23.42 -15.00 15.37
CA GLU A 29 -22.38 -14.77 16.36
C GLU A 29 -21.01 -15.27 15.88
N VAL A 30 -20.97 -16.41 15.17
CA VAL A 30 -19.74 -16.92 14.54
C VAL A 30 -19.31 -15.99 13.41
N GLU A 31 -20.27 -15.48 12.64
CA GLU A 31 -20.01 -14.51 11.59
C GLU A 31 -19.36 -13.24 12.16
N ASP A 32 -19.93 -12.68 13.22
CA ASP A 32 -19.42 -11.49 13.90
C ASP A 32 -18.01 -11.72 14.45
N ALA A 33 -17.78 -12.89 15.09
CA ALA A 33 -16.46 -13.27 15.59
C ALA A 33 -15.43 -13.44 14.46
N VAL A 34 -15.83 -14.01 13.31
CA VAL A 34 -14.96 -14.11 12.12
C VAL A 34 -14.56 -12.71 11.65
N LEU A 35 -15.53 -11.80 11.54
CA LEU A 35 -15.30 -10.44 11.08
C LEU A 35 -14.40 -9.66 12.04
N GLU A 36 -14.57 -9.82 13.35
CA GLU A 36 -13.71 -9.21 14.37
C GLU A 36 -12.25 -9.65 14.22
N ILE A 37 -12.02 -10.97 14.10
CA ILE A 37 -10.66 -11.51 13.96
C ILE A 37 -10.04 -11.05 12.63
N ILE A 38 -10.83 -11.00 11.56
CA ILE A 38 -10.38 -10.48 10.27
C ILE A 38 -10.05 -8.99 10.38
N GLY A 39 -10.88 -8.18 11.04
CA GLY A 39 -10.64 -6.76 11.30
C GLY A 39 -9.31 -6.50 12.01
N ARG A 40 -8.97 -7.37 12.95
CA ARG A 40 -7.71 -7.28 13.71
C ARG A 40 -6.48 -7.80 12.97
N THR A 41 -6.63 -8.81 12.11
CA THR A 41 -5.49 -9.60 11.60
C THR A 41 -5.33 -9.63 10.08
N GLY A 42 -6.38 -9.27 9.34
CA GLY A 42 -6.47 -9.43 7.89
C GLY A 42 -6.39 -10.89 7.42
N SER A 43 -6.56 -11.87 8.32
CA SER A 43 -6.28 -13.28 8.04
C SER A 43 -7.48 -14.20 8.28
N PRO A 44 -8.18 -14.63 7.20
CA PRO A 44 -9.25 -15.62 7.30
C PRO A 44 -8.76 -16.97 7.81
N LYS A 45 -7.48 -17.30 7.58
CA LYS A 45 -6.86 -18.52 8.09
C LYS A 45 -6.78 -18.47 9.63
N ARG A 46 -6.40 -17.34 10.20
CA ARG A 46 -6.37 -17.19 11.67
C ARG A 46 -7.76 -17.23 12.28
N ALA A 47 -8.74 -16.56 11.65
CA ALA A 47 -10.13 -16.64 12.07
C ALA A 47 -10.66 -18.09 12.06
N ALA A 48 -10.31 -18.87 11.03
CA ALA A 48 -10.67 -20.28 10.93
C ALA A 48 -10.06 -21.13 12.06
N GLU A 49 -8.76 -20.96 12.31
CA GLU A 49 -8.04 -21.69 13.37
C GLU A 49 -8.57 -21.35 14.77
N GLU A 50 -8.84 -20.06 15.03
CA GLU A 50 -9.27 -19.56 16.34
C GLU A 50 -10.72 -19.95 16.67
N LEU A 51 -11.60 -20.01 15.67
CA LEU A 51 -13.03 -20.32 15.84
C LEU A 51 -13.38 -21.78 15.54
N GLY A 52 -12.42 -22.60 15.12
CA GLY A 52 -12.67 -24.00 14.77
C GLY A 52 -13.59 -24.19 13.55
N VAL A 53 -13.63 -23.20 12.65
CA VAL A 53 -14.33 -23.27 11.37
C VAL A 53 -13.35 -23.52 10.23
N SER A 54 -13.83 -23.95 9.06
CA SER A 54 -12.97 -24.09 7.88
C SER A 54 -12.82 -22.75 7.16
N THR A 55 -11.62 -22.42 6.70
CA THR A 55 -11.39 -21.28 5.79
C THR A 55 -12.26 -21.37 4.53
N SER A 56 -12.52 -22.57 4.03
CA SER A 56 -13.41 -22.79 2.89
C SER A 56 -14.84 -22.37 3.19
N THR A 57 -15.32 -22.58 4.43
CA THR A 57 -16.64 -22.11 4.87
C THR A 57 -16.73 -20.59 4.82
N ILE A 58 -15.72 -19.89 5.34
CA ILE A 58 -15.67 -18.42 5.32
C ILE A 58 -15.72 -17.90 3.87
N HIS A 59 -14.93 -18.49 2.96
CA HIS A 59 -14.93 -18.09 1.55
C HIS A 59 -16.25 -18.38 0.84
N ASP A 60 -16.89 -19.48 1.20
CA ASP A 60 -18.17 -19.87 0.63
C ASP A 60 -19.30 -18.93 1.06
N HIS A 61 -19.34 -18.55 2.34
CA HIS A 61 -20.24 -17.49 2.84
C HIS A 61 -19.95 -16.15 2.16
N ARG A 62 -18.68 -15.74 2.04
CA ARG A 62 -18.31 -14.50 1.32
C ARG A 62 -18.78 -14.49 -0.13
N ARG A 63 -18.83 -15.66 -0.78
CA ARG A 63 -19.29 -15.80 -2.17
C ARG A 63 -20.81 -15.80 -2.29
N ARG A 64 -21.55 -16.32 -1.32
CA ARG A 64 -23.01 -16.51 -1.41
C ARG A 64 -23.81 -15.39 -0.74
N ASP A 65 -23.28 -14.82 0.32
CA ASP A 65 -23.92 -13.78 1.11
C ASP A 65 -23.31 -12.41 0.76
N HIS A 66 -24.15 -11.51 0.24
CA HIS A 66 -23.75 -10.17 -0.14
C HIS A 66 -23.53 -9.25 1.06
N GLU A 67 -24.31 -9.41 2.12
CA GLU A 67 -24.19 -8.62 3.34
C GLU A 67 -22.91 -8.99 4.07
N PHE A 68 -22.68 -10.28 4.31
CA PHE A 68 -21.42 -10.76 4.88
C PHE A 68 -20.22 -10.34 4.04
N ARG A 69 -20.32 -10.39 2.70
CA ARG A 69 -19.25 -9.91 1.81
C ARG A 69 -18.92 -8.44 2.03
N ALA A 70 -19.93 -7.58 2.18
CA ALA A 70 -19.72 -6.15 2.41
C ALA A 70 -19.04 -5.92 3.77
N ARG A 71 -19.54 -6.57 4.83
CA ARG A 71 -18.96 -6.50 6.18
C ARG A 71 -17.53 -7.04 6.22
N TYR A 72 -17.26 -8.13 5.51
CA TYR A 72 -15.94 -8.72 5.35
C TYR A 72 -14.98 -7.75 4.66
N ALA A 73 -15.42 -7.05 3.62
CA ALA A 73 -14.60 -6.07 2.91
C ALA A 73 -14.19 -4.92 3.84
N VAL A 74 -15.12 -4.41 4.66
CA VAL A 74 -14.84 -3.40 5.70
C VAL A 74 -13.81 -3.93 6.70
N ALA A 75 -14.01 -5.13 7.24
CA ALA A 75 -13.04 -5.73 8.17
C ALA A 75 -11.64 -5.90 7.55
N MET A 76 -11.53 -6.30 6.28
CA MET A 76 -10.24 -6.37 5.60
C MET A 76 -9.59 -5.00 5.41
N ASP A 77 -10.39 -3.95 5.15
CA ASP A 77 -9.91 -2.58 5.00
C ASP A 77 -9.40 -2.01 6.34
N ASP A 78 -10.11 -2.29 7.43
CA ASP A 78 -9.68 -1.95 8.79
C ASP A 78 -8.33 -2.60 9.12
N ALA A 79 -8.19 -3.90 8.83
CA ALA A 79 -6.95 -4.62 9.04
C ALA A 79 -5.80 -4.07 8.20
N PHE A 80 -6.08 -3.74 6.94
CA PHE A 80 -5.10 -3.15 6.05
C PHE A 80 -4.65 -1.77 6.55
N THR A 81 -5.59 -0.93 6.98
CA THR A 81 -5.34 0.39 7.56
C THR A 81 -4.48 0.29 8.81
N ALA A 82 -4.77 -0.66 9.70
CA ALA A 82 -3.95 -0.92 10.89
C ALA A 82 -2.51 -1.32 10.53
N VAL A 83 -2.33 -2.23 9.56
CA VAL A 83 -1.00 -2.63 9.08
C VAL A 83 -0.23 -1.46 8.49
N LEU A 84 -0.88 -0.61 7.68
CA LEU A 84 -0.25 0.59 7.13
C LEU A 84 0.18 1.57 8.22
N GLY A 85 -0.67 1.81 9.22
CA GLY A 85 -0.32 2.68 10.35
C GLY A 85 0.89 2.17 11.14
N HIS A 86 0.96 0.85 11.39
CA HIS A 86 2.12 0.23 12.04
C HIS A 86 3.38 0.29 11.18
N ALA A 87 3.27 0.04 9.87
CA ALA A 87 4.39 0.14 8.95
C ALA A 87 4.94 1.58 8.88
N PHE A 88 4.06 2.59 8.86
CA PHE A 88 4.42 4.00 8.87
C PHE A 88 5.13 4.41 10.17
N THR A 89 4.60 4.00 11.32
CA THR A 89 5.24 4.28 12.61
C THR A 89 6.64 3.67 12.66
N ARG A 90 6.78 2.41 12.21
CA ARG A 90 8.06 1.71 12.21
C ARG A 90 9.05 2.26 11.18
N SER A 91 8.59 2.81 10.07
CA SER A 91 9.49 3.36 9.04
C SER A 91 10.23 4.60 9.53
N PHE A 92 9.58 5.42 10.38
CA PHE A 92 10.14 6.65 10.96
C PHE A 92 10.58 6.51 12.43
N ASP A 93 10.79 5.28 12.91
CA ASP A 93 11.30 5.07 14.27
C ASP A 93 12.66 5.76 14.46
N GLU A 94 12.79 6.55 15.54
CA GLU A 94 13.98 7.39 15.79
C GLU A 94 15.25 6.58 16.07
N VAL A 95 15.10 5.35 16.58
CA VAL A 95 16.22 4.50 17.00
C VAL A 95 16.63 3.55 15.89
N ARG A 96 15.66 3.00 15.15
CA ARG A 96 15.85 2.03 14.08
C ARG A 96 14.86 2.28 12.93
N PRO A 97 15.08 3.33 12.13
CA PRO A 97 14.26 3.56 10.95
C PRO A 97 14.42 2.41 9.95
N SER A 98 13.38 2.18 9.16
CA SER A 98 13.37 1.10 8.17
C SER A 98 13.26 1.65 6.76
N ASP A 99 14.41 1.80 6.10
CA ASP A 99 14.52 2.29 4.71
C ASP A 99 13.64 1.48 3.76
N ARG A 100 13.55 0.16 3.95
CA ARG A 100 12.70 -0.71 3.14
C ARG A 100 11.20 -0.43 3.33
N LEU A 101 10.75 -0.14 4.55
CA LEU A 101 9.34 0.22 4.79
C LEU A 101 9.04 1.61 4.22
N THR A 102 9.96 2.57 4.39
CA THR A 102 9.85 3.89 3.77
C THR A 102 9.70 3.78 2.26
N GLU A 103 10.57 3.01 1.60
CA GLU A 103 10.50 2.74 0.15
C GLU A 103 9.14 2.18 -0.26
N VAL A 104 8.65 1.15 0.45
CA VAL A 104 7.35 0.51 0.14
C VAL A 104 6.18 1.48 0.33
N LEU A 105 6.18 2.27 1.40
CA LEU A 105 5.13 3.26 1.66
C LEU A 105 5.13 4.38 0.61
N LEU A 106 6.30 4.81 0.15
CA LEU A 106 6.42 5.77 -0.94
C LEU A 106 5.90 5.19 -2.26
N ARG A 107 6.19 3.92 -2.57
CA ARG A 107 5.63 3.23 -3.75
C ARG A 107 4.13 3.13 -3.69
N LEU A 108 3.57 2.82 -2.51
CA LEU A 108 2.13 2.73 -2.32
C LEU A 108 1.43 4.08 -2.50
N ARG A 109 2.07 5.19 -2.05
CA ARG A 109 1.49 6.54 -2.11
C ARG A 109 1.67 7.22 -3.47
N TRP A 110 2.77 6.93 -4.18
CA TRP A 110 3.13 7.58 -5.44
C TRP A 110 3.74 6.57 -6.44
N PRO A 111 2.93 5.64 -6.98
CA PRO A 111 3.43 4.56 -7.82
C PRO A 111 4.19 5.07 -9.05
N GLU A 112 3.67 6.09 -9.74
CA GLU A 112 4.26 6.61 -10.98
C GLU A 112 5.46 7.54 -10.73
N ARG A 113 5.39 8.40 -9.70
CA ARG A 113 6.45 9.39 -9.44
C ARG A 113 7.72 8.77 -8.87
N LEU A 114 7.60 7.71 -8.06
CA LEU A 114 8.77 7.10 -7.44
C LEU A 114 9.58 6.26 -8.43
N GLY A 115 8.94 5.61 -9.40
CA GLY A 115 9.63 4.89 -10.48
C GLY A 115 10.57 5.82 -11.26
N SER A 116 10.04 6.96 -11.70
CA SER A 116 10.85 8.00 -12.35
C SER A 116 11.90 8.59 -11.41
N PHE A 117 11.56 8.82 -10.14
CA PHE A 117 12.50 9.36 -9.16
C PHE A 117 13.70 8.42 -8.88
N LEU A 118 13.45 7.12 -8.71
CA LEU A 118 14.50 6.12 -8.47
C LEU A 118 15.34 5.87 -9.73
N GLN A 119 14.72 5.93 -10.92
CA GLN A 119 15.44 5.87 -12.18
C GLN A 119 16.40 7.06 -12.32
N VAL A 120 15.91 8.28 -12.01
CA VAL A 120 16.74 9.49 -11.98
C VAL A 120 17.81 9.41 -10.89
N ALA A 121 17.55 8.86 -9.71
CA ALA A 121 18.56 8.69 -8.66
C ALA A 121 19.64 7.65 -9.04
N GLY A 122 19.27 6.59 -9.76
CA GLY A 122 20.20 5.60 -10.31
C GLY A 122 21.06 6.16 -11.45
N GLU A 123 20.51 7.06 -12.28
CA GLU A 123 21.23 7.74 -13.36
C GLU A 123 22.04 8.95 -12.85
N ALA A 124 21.59 9.64 -11.80
CA ALA A 124 22.24 10.80 -11.17
C ALA A 124 23.36 10.42 -10.17
N SER A 125 23.75 9.15 -10.12
CA SER A 125 25.02 8.76 -9.47
C SER A 125 26.24 9.34 -10.21
N GLY A 126 26.05 9.98 -11.36
CA GLY A 126 26.98 10.95 -11.94
C GLY A 126 26.33 12.33 -12.11
N SER A 127 26.81 13.31 -11.33
CA SER A 127 26.55 14.76 -11.43
C SER A 127 25.28 15.34 -10.76
N GLY A 128 25.47 15.85 -9.53
CA GLY A 128 24.88 17.12 -9.11
C GLY A 128 23.55 17.10 -8.35
N ALA A 129 22.79 16.01 -8.33
CA ALA A 129 21.53 15.97 -7.59
C ALA A 129 21.75 15.63 -6.10
N LEU A 130 21.07 16.35 -5.21
CA LEU A 130 21.06 16.06 -3.77
C LEU A 130 20.26 14.78 -3.51
N ASP A 131 20.86 13.82 -2.79
CA ASP A 131 20.20 12.58 -2.41
C ASP A 131 19.16 12.83 -1.30
N PRO A 132 17.86 12.55 -1.53
CA PRO A 132 16.82 12.76 -0.53
C PRO A 132 16.98 11.90 0.72
N MET A 133 17.63 10.74 0.63
CA MET A 133 17.90 9.90 1.80
C MET A 133 18.90 10.55 2.74
N VAL A 134 19.82 11.36 2.21
CA VAL A 134 20.73 12.18 3.00
C VAL A 134 19.98 13.36 3.61
N ILE A 135 19.12 14.03 2.83
CA ILE A 135 18.30 15.15 3.31
C ILE A 135 17.38 14.70 4.47
N ALA A 136 16.74 13.54 4.34
CA ALA A 136 15.84 13.01 5.36
C ALA A 136 16.54 12.72 6.70
N ARG A 137 17.85 12.42 6.67
CA ARG A 137 18.67 12.15 7.86
C ARG A 137 19.21 13.42 8.53
N MET A 138 19.09 14.59 7.90
CA MET A 138 19.55 15.86 8.49
C MET A 138 18.65 16.28 9.66
N PRO A 139 19.19 17.00 10.67
CA PRO A 139 18.39 17.67 11.70
C PRO A 139 17.30 18.56 11.09
N SER A 140 16.17 18.72 11.79
CA SER A 140 15.01 19.49 11.28
C SER A 140 15.34 20.95 10.96
N GLU A 141 16.21 21.57 11.76
CA GLU A 141 16.70 22.93 11.55
C GLU A 141 17.53 23.05 10.26
N ASP A 142 18.42 22.09 10.03
CA ASP A 142 19.27 22.04 8.83
C ASP A 142 18.45 21.75 7.56
N ARG A 143 17.45 20.87 7.63
CA ARG A 143 16.53 20.62 6.50
C ARG A 143 15.73 21.87 6.13
N THR A 144 15.23 22.58 7.14
CA THR A 144 14.47 23.83 6.93
C THR A 144 15.35 24.89 6.26
N SER A 145 16.59 25.01 6.72
CA SER A 145 17.58 25.93 6.15
C SER A 145 17.93 25.55 4.69
N LEU A 146 18.11 24.26 4.41
CA LEU A 146 18.37 23.76 3.05
C LEU A 146 17.20 24.04 2.10
N ILE A 147 15.96 23.80 2.54
CA ILE A 147 14.75 24.09 1.75
C ILE A 147 14.70 25.57 1.38
N ALA A 148 14.91 26.46 2.37
CA ALA A 148 14.92 27.89 2.13
C ALA A 148 16.02 28.34 1.15
N LEU A 149 17.18 27.68 1.15
CA LEU A 149 18.25 27.96 0.18
C LEU A 149 17.92 27.44 -1.22
N LEU A 150 17.28 26.27 -1.33
CA LEU A 150 16.85 25.71 -2.61
C LEU A 150 15.74 26.54 -3.26
N GLU A 151 14.80 27.07 -2.47
CA GLU A 151 13.78 28.01 -2.94
C GLU A 151 14.41 29.29 -3.49
N LYS A 152 15.38 29.87 -2.78
CA LYS A 152 16.13 31.04 -3.26
C LYS A 152 16.91 30.72 -4.53
N TYR A 153 17.54 29.56 -4.60
CA TYR A 153 18.25 29.11 -5.80
C TYR A 153 17.31 28.99 -7.00
N GLN A 154 16.12 28.40 -6.83
CA GLN A 154 15.11 28.29 -7.88
C GLN A 154 14.60 29.66 -8.32
N GLN A 155 14.42 30.59 -7.38
CA GLN A 155 14.04 31.97 -7.69
C GLN A 155 15.11 32.64 -8.56
N VAL A 156 16.38 32.57 -8.18
CA VAL A 156 17.49 33.12 -8.96
C VAL A 156 17.62 32.44 -10.33
N GLN A 157 17.44 31.13 -10.39
CA GLN A 157 17.47 30.39 -11.66
C GLN A 157 16.31 30.80 -12.57
N GLY A 158 15.11 31.01 -12.02
CA GLY A 158 13.94 31.51 -12.74
C GLY A 158 14.16 32.94 -13.24
N ASP A 159 14.71 33.82 -12.40
CA ASP A 159 15.03 35.21 -12.77
C ASP A 159 16.09 35.25 -13.89
N LEU A 160 17.10 34.39 -13.85
CA LEU A 160 18.09 34.24 -14.92
C LEU A 160 17.46 33.74 -16.22
N ALA A 161 16.61 32.71 -16.15
CA ALA A 161 15.93 32.19 -17.33
C ALA A 161 14.96 33.22 -17.95
N LEU A 162 14.33 34.06 -17.14
CA LEU A 162 13.50 35.17 -17.61
C LEU A 162 14.33 36.30 -18.23
N ALA A 163 15.51 36.62 -17.65
CA ALA A 163 16.44 37.59 -18.22
C ALA A 163 16.97 37.13 -19.60
N GLU A 164 17.36 35.86 -19.71
CA GLU A 164 17.78 35.26 -20.99
C GLU A 164 16.63 35.18 -22.01
N GLY A 165 15.40 34.98 -21.54
CA GLY A 165 14.19 35.01 -22.37
C GLY A 165 13.81 36.40 -22.89
N LEU A 166 14.12 37.46 -22.15
CA LEU A 166 13.86 38.85 -22.56
C LEU A 166 14.90 39.37 -23.57
N ASP A 167 16.17 38.94 -23.46
CA ASP A 167 17.21 39.24 -24.45
C ASP A 167 16.90 38.62 -25.83
N GLY A 168 16.16 37.52 -25.87
CA GLY A 168 15.68 36.91 -27.12
C GLY A 168 14.54 37.67 -27.82
N VAL A 169 13.78 38.49 -27.10
CA VAL A 169 12.66 39.28 -27.66
C VAL A 169 13.12 40.69 -28.09
N ALA A 170 14.16 41.24 -27.44
CA ALA A 170 14.72 42.55 -27.77
C ALA A 170 15.48 42.60 -29.12
N LEU A 171 15.75 41.45 -29.74
CA LEU A 171 16.40 41.34 -31.07
C LEU A 171 15.42 41.23 -32.24
N LEU A 172 14.10 41.36 -31.99
CA LEU A 172 13.02 41.25 -32.98
C LEU A 172 12.13 42.50 -33.09
N VAL A 173 12.66 43.69 -32.78
CA VAL A 173 12.07 45.00 -33.12
C VAL A 173 13.12 45.87 -33.78
#